data_AF-A0A1F6GZG6-F1
#
_entry.id   AF-A0A1F6GZG6-F1
#
_cell.length_a   1.000
_cell.length_b   1.000
_cell.length_c   1.000
_cell.angle_alpha   90.00
_cell.angle_beta   90.00
_cell.angle_gamma   90.00
#
_symmetry.space_group_name_H-M   'P 1'
#
loop_
_entity.id
_entity.type
_entity.pdbx_description
1 polymer ?
#
loop_
_entity_poly.entity_id
_entity_poly.type
_entity_poly.pdbx_seq_one_letter_code
_entity_poly.pdbx_strand_id
1 'polypeptide(L)'
;MTVPINLLKPDQKYWYARLMVSAILADGEIDKAEVEFLRQVIGVVKEPGQKVALMQLIESKQAPPIEEPPTSIPDQILAAIFVELMMVCIADASFDQTEKNFLLQVAGMMRFTEAYTKSLLAWLEEGLNWKRTQAQLLPPESGLTIGQIPVDRFTDAQKYWYAELIIATILLNGKPDEFEMEMLKMIVNSVETKEEKMRLFGFVKNRLAPHLSPPPDLPQDVLLLVLLNIIQVVTADEAISYKEQTYLGQVADICEIPTPVFSRLMAWANQGIAWKNNKNGLITRVRRTG
;
A
#
# COMPACT_ATOMS: atom_id res chain seq x y z
N MET A 1 6.27 1.31 -11.76
CA MET A 1 5.39 2.40 -12.28
C MET A 1 3.99 2.19 -11.74
N THR A 2 3.46 3.18 -11.03
CA THR A 2 2.03 3.31 -10.70
C THR A 2 1.23 3.61 -11.97
N VAL A 3 -0.06 3.26 -12.00
CA VAL A 3 -0.91 3.63 -13.16
C VAL A 3 -0.81 5.14 -13.34
N PRO A 4 -0.55 5.64 -14.57
CA PRO A 4 -0.45 7.06 -14.82
C PRO A 4 -1.86 7.67 -14.88
N ILE A 5 -2.60 7.60 -13.77
CA ILE A 5 -4.00 8.02 -13.64
C ILE A 5 -4.18 9.48 -14.06
N ASN A 6 -3.15 10.32 -13.88
CA ASN A 6 -3.16 11.71 -14.32
C ASN A 6 -3.25 11.89 -15.84
N LEU A 7 -2.90 10.87 -16.63
CA LEU A 7 -3.04 10.88 -18.09
C LEU A 7 -4.45 10.46 -18.55
N LEU A 8 -5.26 9.91 -17.66
CA LEU A 8 -6.63 9.50 -17.99
C LEU A 8 -7.57 10.72 -18.07
N LYS A 9 -8.43 10.71 -19.08
CA LYS A 9 -9.54 11.67 -19.22
C LYS A 9 -10.61 11.41 -18.14
N PRO A 10 -11.50 12.37 -17.85
CA PRO A 10 -12.51 12.23 -16.79
C PRO A 10 -13.40 10.98 -16.91
N ASP A 11 -13.84 10.65 -18.11
CA ASP A 11 -14.61 9.44 -18.43
C ASP A 11 -13.79 8.16 -18.19
N GLN A 12 -12.52 8.15 -18.61
CA GLN A 12 -11.60 7.03 -18.38
C GLN A 12 -11.29 6.84 -16.90
N LYS A 13 -11.16 7.93 -16.14
CA LYS A 13 -10.99 7.91 -14.68
C LYS A 13 -12.19 7.30 -13.97
N TYR A 14 -13.40 7.63 -14.42
CA TYR A 14 -14.62 7.05 -13.88
C TYR A 14 -14.73 5.55 -14.22
N TRP A 15 -14.42 5.16 -15.46
CA TRP A 15 -14.35 3.74 -15.85
C TRP A 15 -13.34 2.97 -15.00
N TYR A 16 -12.12 3.51 -14.85
CA TYR A 16 -11.08 2.95 -13.99
C TYR A 16 -11.58 2.79 -12.54
N ALA A 17 -12.21 3.82 -11.99
CA ALA A 17 -12.70 3.79 -10.62
C ALA A 17 -13.80 2.73 -10.42
N ARG A 18 -14.72 2.59 -11.38
CA ARG A 18 -15.71 1.51 -11.35
C ARG A 18 -15.06 0.13 -11.39
N LEU A 19 -14.07 -0.05 -12.26
CA LEU A 19 -13.37 -1.33 -12.37
C LEU A 19 -12.63 -1.72 -11.09
N MET A 20 -12.01 -0.75 -10.41
CA MET A 20 -11.37 -0.96 -9.11
C MET A 20 -12.40 -1.30 -8.02
N VAL A 21 -13.55 -0.62 -8.00
CA VAL A 21 -14.66 -0.97 -7.07
C VAL A 21 -15.18 -2.39 -7.35
N SER A 22 -15.27 -2.81 -8.61
CA SER A 22 -15.62 -4.20 -8.95
C SER A 22 -14.59 -5.21 -8.44
N ALA A 23 -13.29 -4.87 -8.46
CA ALA A 23 -12.24 -5.74 -7.96
C ALA A 23 -12.32 -5.92 -6.44
N ILE A 24 -12.50 -4.81 -5.72
CA ILE A 24 -12.60 -4.79 -4.26
C ILE A 24 -13.87 -5.52 -3.79
N LEU A 25 -14.97 -5.41 -4.55
CA LEU A 25 -16.22 -6.10 -4.23
C LEU A 25 -16.32 -7.50 -4.86
N ALA A 26 -15.24 -8.04 -5.44
CA ALA A 26 -15.30 -9.29 -6.19
C ALA A 26 -15.71 -10.47 -5.30
N ASP A 27 -15.25 -10.51 -4.05
CA ASP A 27 -15.56 -11.55 -3.06
C ASP A 27 -16.74 -11.18 -2.13
N GLY A 28 -17.20 -9.92 -2.19
CA GLY A 28 -18.35 -9.39 -1.42
C GLY A 28 -17.98 -8.87 -0.02
N GLU A 29 -16.71 -8.90 0.35
CA GLU A 29 -16.20 -8.29 1.57
C GLU A 29 -15.38 -7.03 1.21
N ILE A 30 -15.10 -6.20 2.22
CA ILE A 30 -14.20 -5.06 2.06
C ILE A 30 -13.29 -5.12 3.26
N ASP A 31 -12.07 -5.55 3.03
CA ASP A 31 -11.08 -5.67 4.09
C ASP A 31 -10.41 -4.33 4.38
N LYS A 32 -9.84 -4.22 5.59
CA LYS A 32 -9.12 -3.00 5.99
C LYS A 32 -7.98 -2.66 5.04
N ALA A 33 -7.36 -3.67 4.41
CA ALA A 33 -6.30 -3.49 3.43
C ALA A 33 -6.80 -2.83 2.13
N GLU A 34 -8.10 -2.95 1.82
CA GLU A 34 -8.72 -2.47 0.59
C GLU A 34 -9.34 -1.07 0.73
N VAL A 35 -9.66 -0.66 1.96
CA VAL A 35 -10.21 0.67 2.27
C VAL A 35 -9.32 1.79 1.74
N GLU A 36 -8.00 1.60 1.78
CA GLU A 36 -7.04 2.59 1.24
C GLU A 36 -7.16 2.70 -0.29
N PHE A 37 -7.27 1.56 -0.99
CA PHE A 37 -7.51 1.55 -2.43
C PHE A 37 -8.85 2.23 -2.78
N LEU A 38 -9.91 2.00 -2.01
CA LEU A 38 -11.19 2.71 -2.19
C LEU A 38 -11.03 4.22 -2.06
N ARG A 39 -10.32 4.71 -1.04
CA ARG A 39 -10.08 6.14 -0.83
C ARG A 39 -9.36 6.76 -2.02
N GLN A 40 -8.28 6.11 -2.47
CA GLN A 40 -7.49 6.54 -3.63
C GLN A 40 -8.37 6.61 -4.88
N VAL A 41 -9.13 5.56 -5.15
CA VAL A 41 -10.03 5.44 -6.31
C VAL A 41 -11.12 6.52 -6.32
N ILE A 42 -11.78 6.77 -5.19
CA ILE A 42 -12.80 7.82 -5.06
C ILE A 42 -12.17 9.21 -5.26
N GLY A 43 -10.94 9.41 -4.79
CA GLY A 43 -10.18 10.66 -4.95
C GLY A 43 -9.89 11.02 -6.42
N VAL A 44 -9.73 10.01 -7.28
CA VAL A 44 -9.42 10.19 -8.71
C VAL A 44 -10.60 10.77 -9.50
N VAL A 45 -11.82 10.44 -9.11
CA VAL A 45 -13.05 10.97 -9.74
C VAL A 45 -13.25 12.41 -9.27
N LYS A 46 -13.53 13.35 -10.17
CA LYS A 46 -13.75 14.76 -9.79
C LYS A 46 -15.21 15.15 -9.73
N GLU A 47 -16.04 14.48 -10.51
CA GLU A 47 -17.46 14.81 -10.62
C GLU A 47 -18.23 14.34 -9.37
N PRO A 48 -18.92 15.23 -8.63
CA PRO A 48 -19.59 14.85 -7.39
C PRO A 48 -20.67 13.77 -7.58
N GLY A 49 -21.44 13.80 -8.67
CA GLY A 49 -22.47 12.81 -8.93
C GLY A 49 -21.91 11.40 -9.13
N GLN A 50 -20.78 11.30 -9.84
CA GLN A 50 -20.06 10.04 -10.04
C GLN A 50 -19.47 9.49 -8.73
N LYS A 51 -18.95 10.37 -7.85
CA LYS A 51 -18.51 9.95 -6.51
C LYS A 51 -19.65 9.36 -5.69
N VAL A 52 -20.81 10.03 -5.68
CA VAL A 52 -21.99 9.54 -4.96
C VAL A 52 -22.43 8.18 -5.51
N ALA A 53 -22.43 7.99 -6.83
CA ALA A 53 -22.76 6.70 -7.44
C ALA A 53 -21.78 5.58 -7.02
N LEU A 54 -20.48 5.86 -7.00
CA LEU A 54 -19.48 4.89 -6.52
C LEU A 54 -19.67 4.56 -5.04
N MET A 55 -19.91 5.57 -4.20
CA MET A 55 -20.17 5.36 -2.77
C MET A 55 -21.41 4.50 -2.53
N GLN A 56 -22.49 4.71 -3.30
CA GLN A 56 -23.69 3.88 -3.20
C GLN A 56 -23.43 2.42 -3.56
N LEU A 57 -22.60 2.13 -4.57
CA LEU A 57 -22.21 0.77 -4.92
C LEU A 57 -21.42 0.10 -3.79
N ILE A 58 -20.48 0.83 -3.17
CA ILE A 58 -19.69 0.36 -2.04
C ILE A 58 -20.58 0.08 -0.82
N GLU A 59 -21.46 1.03 -0.45
CA GLU A 59 -22.38 0.90 0.68
C GLU A 59 -23.37 -0.25 0.52
N SER A 60 -23.84 -0.47 -0.72
CA SER A 60 -24.75 -1.58 -1.05
C SER A 60 -24.05 -2.91 -1.32
N LYS A 61 -22.70 -2.94 -1.29
CA LYS A 61 -21.87 -4.09 -1.67
C LYS A 61 -22.25 -4.67 -3.04
N GLN A 62 -22.59 -3.80 -3.98
CA GLN A 62 -22.93 -4.18 -5.35
C GLN A 62 -21.76 -3.89 -6.28
N ALA A 63 -21.06 -4.94 -6.70
CA ALA A 63 -20.00 -4.80 -7.70
C ALA A 63 -20.59 -4.24 -9.00
N PRO A 64 -20.08 -3.11 -9.52
CA PRO A 64 -20.52 -2.63 -10.82
C PRO A 64 -20.16 -3.64 -11.92
N PRO A 65 -20.92 -3.69 -13.02
CA PRO A 65 -20.59 -4.56 -14.13
C PRO A 65 -19.25 -4.17 -14.76
N ILE A 66 -18.47 -5.18 -15.19
CA ILE A 66 -17.23 -4.98 -15.94
C ILE A 66 -17.60 -4.51 -17.35
N GLU A 67 -17.13 -3.32 -17.71
CA GLU A 67 -17.37 -2.68 -19.01
C GLU A 67 -16.12 -2.70 -19.89
N GLU A 68 -16.30 -2.68 -21.22
CA GLU A 68 -15.19 -2.57 -22.15
C GLU A 68 -14.35 -1.32 -21.89
N PRO A 69 -13.01 -1.41 -22.03
CA PRO A 69 -12.15 -0.25 -21.87
C PRO A 69 -12.43 0.82 -22.93
N PRO A 70 -12.41 2.12 -22.57
CA PRO A 70 -12.44 3.19 -23.56
C PRO A 70 -11.34 3.01 -24.61
N THR A 71 -11.70 3.04 -25.90
CA THR A 71 -10.79 2.75 -27.03
C THR A 71 -9.60 3.68 -27.15
N SER A 72 -9.63 4.82 -26.47
CA SER A 72 -8.56 5.82 -26.46
C SER A 72 -7.49 5.57 -25.39
N ILE A 73 -7.64 4.54 -24.54
CA ILE A 73 -6.62 4.17 -23.55
C ILE A 73 -5.53 3.33 -24.24
N PRO A 74 -4.25 3.74 -24.18
CA PRO A 74 -3.13 2.95 -24.69
C PRO A 74 -3.01 1.58 -24.01
N ASP A 75 -2.56 0.57 -24.76
CA ASP A 75 -2.41 -0.80 -24.27
C ASP A 75 -1.54 -0.92 -23.02
N GLN A 76 -0.46 -0.14 -22.93
CA GLN A 76 0.42 -0.13 -21.76
C GLN A 76 -0.30 0.42 -20.52
N ILE A 77 -1.23 1.37 -20.70
CA ILE A 77 -2.04 1.88 -19.59
C ILE A 77 -3.07 0.83 -19.16
N LEU A 78 -3.68 0.11 -20.10
CA LEU A 78 -4.56 -1.03 -19.78
C LEU A 78 -3.81 -2.12 -19.01
N ALA A 79 -2.60 -2.47 -19.44
CA ALA A 79 -1.75 -3.41 -18.73
C ALA A 79 -1.38 -2.94 -17.32
N ALA A 80 -1.06 -1.65 -17.16
CA ALA A 80 -0.77 -1.07 -15.85
C ALA A 80 -1.99 -1.14 -14.92
N ILE A 81 -3.18 -0.80 -15.44
CA ILE A 81 -4.46 -0.91 -14.70
C ILE A 81 -4.71 -2.35 -14.28
N PHE A 82 -4.52 -3.30 -15.19
CA PHE A 82 -4.68 -4.72 -14.87
C PHE A 82 -3.74 -5.17 -13.75
N VAL A 83 -2.47 -4.77 -13.82
CA VAL A 83 -1.50 -5.05 -12.76
C VAL A 83 -1.90 -4.41 -11.42
N GLU A 84 -2.53 -3.23 -11.42
CA GLU A 84 -3.04 -2.62 -10.20
C GLU A 84 -4.22 -3.40 -9.61
N LEU A 85 -5.18 -3.84 -10.44
CA LEU A 85 -6.27 -4.73 -10.00
C LEU A 85 -5.72 -6.01 -9.37
N MET A 86 -4.68 -6.59 -9.99
CA MET A 86 -4.01 -7.76 -9.46
C MET A 86 -3.41 -7.52 -8.08
N MET A 87 -2.81 -6.35 -7.83
CA MET A 87 -2.27 -6.02 -6.50
C MET A 87 -3.36 -5.85 -5.45
N VAL A 88 -4.54 -5.37 -5.84
CA VAL A 88 -5.72 -5.26 -4.97
C VAL A 88 -6.20 -6.66 -4.56
N CYS A 89 -6.41 -7.56 -5.53
CA CYS A 89 -6.89 -8.94 -5.30
C CYS A 89 -5.90 -9.86 -4.55
N ILE A 90 -4.75 -9.35 -4.11
CA ILE A 90 -3.84 -10.10 -3.22
C ILE A 90 -3.43 -9.26 -2.00
N ALA A 91 -4.14 -8.16 -1.75
CA ALA A 91 -3.77 -7.19 -0.72
C ALA A 91 -3.76 -7.83 0.68
N ASP A 92 -4.73 -8.71 0.93
CA ASP A 92 -4.99 -9.49 2.14
C ASP A 92 -4.15 -10.80 2.23
N ALA A 93 -3.33 -11.10 1.22
CA ALA A 93 -2.56 -12.33 1.06
C ALA A 93 -3.39 -13.61 0.79
N SER A 94 -4.65 -13.45 0.38
CA SER A 94 -5.49 -14.46 -0.24
C SER A 94 -5.53 -14.27 -1.77
N PHE A 95 -6.00 -15.29 -2.48
CA PHE A 95 -6.38 -15.20 -3.88
C PHE A 95 -7.29 -16.37 -4.22
N ASP A 96 -8.59 -16.13 -4.20
CA ASP A 96 -9.58 -17.20 -4.33
C ASP A 96 -10.01 -17.43 -5.79
N GLN A 97 -10.96 -18.35 -6.00
CA GLN A 97 -11.46 -18.63 -7.35
C GLN A 97 -12.34 -17.49 -7.90
N THR A 98 -12.98 -16.71 -7.04
CA THR A 98 -13.84 -15.58 -7.37
C THR A 98 -13.01 -14.44 -7.96
N GLU A 99 -11.95 -14.03 -7.27
CA GLU A 99 -11.01 -13.01 -7.73
C GLU A 99 -10.28 -13.45 -9.00
N LYS A 100 -9.91 -14.73 -9.07
CA LYS A 100 -9.33 -15.31 -10.29
C LYS A 100 -10.29 -15.23 -11.48
N ASN A 101 -11.56 -15.57 -11.29
CA ASN A 101 -12.57 -15.46 -12.34
C ASN A 101 -12.77 -14.00 -12.76
N PHE A 102 -12.81 -13.07 -11.80
CA PHE A 102 -12.87 -11.63 -12.05
C PHE A 102 -11.70 -11.18 -12.93
N LEU A 103 -10.46 -11.47 -12.55
CA LEU A 103 -9.27 -11.08 -13.33
C LEU A 103 -9.26 -11.69 -14.73
N LEU A 104 -9.69 -12.95 -14.89
CA LEU A 104 -9.82 -13.58 -16.20
C LEU A 104 -10.88 -12.91 -17.07
N GLN A 105 -12.01 -12.50 -16.49
CA GLN A 105 -13.04 -11.74 -17.20
C GLN A 105 -12.53 -10.38 -17.65
N VAL A 106 -11.83 -9.65 -16.77
CA VAL A 106 -11.22 -8.35 -17.12
C VAL A 106 -10.15 -8.52 -18.20
N ALA A 107 -9.31 -9.55 -18.13
CA ALA A 107 -8.32 -9.85 -19.16
C ALA A 107 -8.96 -10.10 -20.53
N GLY A 108 -10.08 -10.83 -20.55
CA GLY A 108 -10.89 -11.05 -21.75
C GLY A 108 -11.45 -9.74 -22.32
N MET A 109 -12.01 -8.87 -21.47
CA MET A 109 -12.54 -7.56 -21.87
C MET A 109 -11.45 -6.61 -22.39
N MET A 110 -10.27 -6.64 -21.78
CA MET A 110 -9.08 -5.94 -22.27
C MET A 110 -8.46 -6.59 -23.49
N ARG A 111 -8.98 -7.76 -23.93
CA ARG A 111 -8.51 -8.53 -25.08
C ARG A 111 -7.06 -8.99 -24.94
N PHE A 112 -6.60 -9.29 -23.74
CA PHE A 112 -5.25 -9.84 -23.56
C PHE A 112 -5.14 -11.26 -24.13
N THR A 113 -4.03 -11.53 -24.82
CA THR A 113 -3.75 -12.88 -25.31
C THR A 113 -3.57 -13.86 -24.15
N GLU A 114 -3.94 -15.13 -24.33
CA GLU A 114 -3.81 -16.15 -23.29
C GLU A 114 -2.38 -16.26 -22.74
N ALA A 115 -1.36 -16.20 -23.62
CA ALA A 115 0.05 -16.27 -23.22
C ALA A 115 0.46 -15.08 -22.33
N TYR A 116 -0.05 -13.88 -22.63
CA TYR A 116 0.21 -12.70 -21.81
C TYR A 116 -0.52 -12.79 -20.46
N THR A 117 -1.79 -13.20 -20.44
CA THR A 117 -2.56 -13.44 -19.22
C THR A 117 -1.88 -14.49 -18.31
N LYS A 118 -1.34 -15.58 -18.87
CA LYS A 118 -0.55 -16.57 -18.10
C LYS A 118 0.69 -15.95 -17.47
N SER A 119 1.39 -15.07 -18.18
CA SER A 119 2.58 -14.38 -17.65
C SER A 119 2.22 -13.43 -16.51
N LEU A 120 1.10 -12.72 -16.62
CA LEU A 120 0.56 -11.88 -15.55
C LEU A 120 0.19 -12.71 -14.31
N LEU A 121 -0.55 -13.81 -14.48
CA LEU A 121 -0.94 -14.67 -13.36
C LEU A 121 0.26 -15.34 -12.68
N ALA A 122 1.32 -15.68 -13.42
CA ALA A 122 2.56 -16.17 -12.81
C ALA A 122 3.22 -15.09 -11.93
N TRP A 123 3.25 -13.84 -12.39
CA TRP A 123 3.73 -12.71 -11.59
C TRP A 123 2.84 -12.45 -10.37
N LEU A 124 1.52 -12.68 -10.46
CA LEU A 124 0.61 -12.60 -9.31
C LEU A 124 0.99 -13.59 -8.22
N GLU A 125 1.22 -14.85 -8.61
CA GLU A 125 1.52 -15.94 -7.68
C GLU A 125 2.83 -15.69 -6.94
N GLU A 126 3.85 -15.15 -7.62
CA GLU A 126 5.09 -14.70 -6.98
C GLU A 126 4.82 -13.65 -5.89
N GLY A 127 3.94 -12.68 -6.19
CA GLY A 127 3.52 -11.63 -5.26
C GLY A 127 2.72 -12.14 -4.07
N LEU A 128 1.78 -13.05 -4.33
CA LEU A 128 0.97 -13.71 -3.32
C LEU A 128 1.85 -14.52 -2.36
N ASN A 129 2.82 -15.27 -2.88
CA ASN A 129 3.78 -15.99 -2.05
C ASN A 129 4.61 -15.01 -1.20
N TRP A 130 5.13 -13.92 -1.78
CA TRP A 130 5.83 -12.87 -1.02
C TRP A 130 4.96 -12.27 0.09
N LYS A 131 3.69 -11.93 -0.20
CA LYS A 131 2.72 -11.46 0.79
C LYS A 131 2.49 -12.46 1.91
N ARG A 132 2.32 -13.75 1.60
CA ARG A 132 2.16 -14.81 2.60
C ARG A 132 3.37 -14.99 3.51
N THR A 133 4.59 -14.78 2.99
CA THR A 133 5.80 -14.79 3.84
C THR A 133 5.83 -13.64 4.84
N GLN A 134 5.08 -12.56 4.60
CA GLN A 134 5.00 -11.43 5.52
C GLN A 134 4.47 -11.85 6.90
N ALA A 135 3.45 -12.71 6.95
CA ALA A 135 2.87 -13.22 8.20
C ALA A 135 3.89 -13.99 9.07
N GLN A 136 4.96 -14.52 8.46
CA GLN A 136 6.01 -15.28 9.15
C GLN A 136 7.10 -14.36 9.73
N LEU A 137 7.03 -13.05 9.47
CA LEU A 137 8.00 -12.08 9.99
C LEU A 137 7.76 -11.76 11.46
N LEU A 138 6.52 -11.91 11.94
CA LEU A 138 6.16 -11.78 13.35
C LEU A 138 6.03 -13.15 14.03
N PRO A 139 6.33 -13.27 15.33
CA PRO A 139 6.02 -14.47 16.09
C PRO A 139 4.50 -14.72 16.12
N PRO A 140 4.01 -15.93 15.78
CA PRO A 140 2.57 -16.25 15.80
C PRO A 140 1.90 -16.00 17.15
N GLU A 141 2.63 -16.20 18.25
CA GLU A 141 2.19 -15.99 19.62
C GLU A 141 1.96 -14.52 20.00
N SER A 142 2.44 -13.57 19.21
CA SER A 142 2.26 -12.13 19.48
C SER A 142 0.79 -11.68 19.40
N GLY A 143 -0.03 -12.38 18.61
CA GLY A 143 -1.41 -11.96 18.32
C GLY A 143 -1.51 -10.60 17.62
N LEU A 144 -0.39 -10.09 17.09
CA LEU A 144 -0.31 -8.82 16.38
C LEU A 144 -0.65 -9.00 14.90
N THR A 145 -1.33 -8.01 14.34
CA THR A 145 -1.68 -7.96 12.91
C THR A 145 -0.76 -6.99 12.19
N ILE A 146 -0.12 -7.46 11.14
CA ILE A 146 0.77 -6.64 10.31
C ILE A 146 -0.03 -5.50 9.67
N GLY A 147 0.53 -4.28 9.71
CA GLY A 147 -0.14 -3.07 9.25
C GLY A 147 -1.11 -2.45 10.26
N GLN A 148 -1.30 -3.03 11.45
CA GLN A 148 -2.14 -2.47 12.51
C GLN A 148 -1.32 -2.26 13.78
N ILE A 149 -0.68 -1.09 13.89
CA ILE A 149 -0.03 -0.68 15.14
C ILE A 149 -1.11 -0.40 16.18
N PRO A 150 -1.07 -1.03 17.38
CA PRO A 150 -2.07 -0.84 18.43
C PRO A 150 -1.84 0.47 19.20
N VAL A 151 -1.86 1.60 18.48
CA VAL A 151 -1.61 2.96 19.04
C VAL A 151 -2.61 3.32 20.14
N ASP A 152 -3.81 2.74 20.11
CA ASP A 152 -4.83 2.88 21.15
C ASP A 152 -4.39 2.29 22.50
N ARG A 153 -3.47 1.33 22.49
CA ARG A 153 -2.93 0.68 23.70
C ARG A 153 -1.63 1.31 24.19
N PHE A 154 -1.08 2.25 23.44
CA PHE A 154 0.18 2.91 23.79
C PHE A 154 -0.05 3.91 24.92
N THR A 155 0.93 4.03 25.81
CA THR A 155 1.02 5.16 26.74
C THR A 155 1.33 6.45 25.99
N ASP A 156 1.15 7.61 26.62
CA ASP A 156 1.46 8.90 25.99
C ASP A 156 2.90 9.00 25.51
N ALA A 157 3.86 8.53 26.31
CA ALA A 157 5.27 8.48 25.93
C ALA A 157 5.50 7.59 24.69
N GLN A 158 4.81 6.45 24.59
CA GLN A 158 4.89 5.54 23.44
C GLN A 158 4.26 6.14 22.19
N LYS A 159 3.10 6.79 22.30
CA LYS A 159 2.45 7.51 21.19
C LYS A 159 3.34 8.64 20.69
N TYR A 160 3.94 9.41 21.60
CA TYR A 160 4.85 10.49 21.27
C TYR A 160 6.10 9.98 20.54
N TRP A 161 6.77 8.95 21.07
CA TRP A 161 7.93 8.33 20.44
C TRP A 161 7.60 7.78 19.05
N TYR A 162 6.48 7.06 18.91
CA TYR A 162 6.05 6.52 17.63
C TYR A 162 5.72 7.63 16.62
N ALA A 163 5.12 8.74 17.07
CA ALA A 163 4.90 9.92 16.23
C ALA A 163 6.21 10.55 15.76
N GLU A 164 7.22 10.70 16.64
CA GLU A 164 8.55 11.18 16.25
C GLU A 164 9.19 10.28 15.19
N LEU A 165 9.08 8.96 15.36
CA LEU A 165 9.61 7.98 14.41
C LEU A 165 8.95 8.08 13.03
N ILE A 166 7.61 8.16 12.98
CA ILE A 166 6.86 8.30 11.72
C ILE A 166 7.19 9.63 11.03
N ILE A 167 7.28 10.74 11.78
CA ILE A 167 7.69 12.03 11.23
C ILE A 167 9.11 11.95 10.64
N ALA A 168 10.05 11.35 11.37
CA ALA A 168 11.42 11.19 10.89
C ALA A 168 11.46 10.32 9.62
N THR A 169 10.65 9.26 9.57
CA THR A 169 10.56 8.35 8.42
C THR A 169 10.04 9.08 7.18
N ILE A 170 8.91 9.77 7.27
CA ILE A 170 8.31 10.47 6.11
C ILE A 170 9.21 11.62 5.63
N LEU A 171 9.78 12.39 6.56
CA LEU A 171 10.66 13.50 6.20
C LEU A 171 12.00 13.06 5.60
N LEU A 172 12.31 11.76 5.62
CA LEU A 172 13.52 11.20 5.02
C LEU A 172 13.59 11.49 3.51
N ASN A 173 12.45 11.44 2.83
CA ASN A 173 12.29 11.69 1.39
C ASN A 173 11.95 13.15 1.06
N GLY A 174 12.02 14.03 2.07
CA GLY A 174 11.98 15.47 1.91
C GLY A 174 10.57 16.05 2.05
N LYS A 175 9.79 16.08 0.97
CA LYS A 175 8.46 16.70 0.97
C LYS A 175 7.37 15.63 1.05
N PRO A 176 6.60 15.58 2.16
CA PRO A 176 5.49 14.66 2.27
C PRO A 176 4.44 14.91 1.18
N ASP A 177 3.87 13.84 0.63
CA ASP A 177 2.69 13.90 -0.21
C ASP A 177 1.38 14.07 0.59
N GLU A 178 0.23 14.08 -0.09
CA GLU A 178 -1.06 14.27 0.57
C GLU A 178 -1.41 13.16 1.56
N PHE A 179 -1.11 11.90 1.22
CA PHE A 179 -1.37 10.73 2.06
C PHE A 179 -0.45 10.71 3.27
N GLU A 180 0.83 10.98 3.07
CA GLU A 180 1.80 11.11 4.14
C GLU A 180 1.40 12.25 5.09
N MET A 181 0.91 13.39 4.56
CA MET A 181 0.39 14.48 5.39
C MET A 181 -0.87 14.09 6.18
N GLU A 182 -1.76 13.26 5.65
CA GLU A 182 -2.90 12.71 6.40
C GLU A 182 -2.42 11.79 7.53
N MET A 183 -1.46 10.91 7.25
CA MET A 183 -0.85 10.02 8.24
C MET A 183 -0.18 10.82 9.36
N LEU A 184 0.58 11.86 9.01
CA LEU A 184 1.19 12.79 9.98
C LEU A 184 0.15 13.46 10.87
N LYS A 185 -0.95 13.94 10.31
CA LYS A 185 -2.03 14.55 11.11
C LYS A 185 -2.66 13.52 12.04
N MET A 186 -2.93 12.31 11.55
CA MET A 186 -3.52 11.25 12.35
C MET A 186 -2.62 10.89 13.54
N ILE A 187 -1.32 10.68 13.30
CA ILE A 187 -0.41 10.27 14.36
C ILE A 187 -0.15 11.39 15.37
N VAL A 188 0.01 12.64 14.93
CA VAL A 188 0.16 13.79 15.85
C VAL A 188 -1.10 14.00 16.69
N ASN A 189 -2.28 13.78 16.12
CA ASN A 189 -3.54 13.90 16.87
C ASN A 189 -3.74 12.77 17.90
N SER A 190 -3.09 11.62 17.73
CA SER A 190 -3.15 10.50 18.67
C SER A 190 -2.48 10.79 20.01
N VAL A 191 -1.45 11.65 20.02
CA VAL A 191 -0.77 12.13 21.23
C VAL A 191 -1.77 12.88 22.11
N GLU A 192 -1.60 12.92 23.43
CA GLU A 192 -2.58 13.55 24.33
C GLU A 192 -2.19 14.99 24.67
N THR A 193 -0.93 15.23 25.02
CA THR A 193 -0.48 16.52 25.55
C THR A 193 -0.36 17.59 24.47
N LYS A 194 -0.92 18.78 24.72
CA LYS A 194 -0.90 19.91 23.79
C LYS A 194 0.53 20.37 23.44
N GLU A 195 1.42 20.36 24.43
CA GLU A 195 2.82 20.78 24.28
C GLU A 195 3.58 19.85 23.33
N GLU A 196 3.42 18.55 23.51
CA GLU A 196 3.98 17.52 22.64
C GLU A 196 3.43 17.62 21.22
N LYS A 197 2.11 17.80 21.05
CA LYS A 197 1.50 18.07 19.74
C LYS A 197 2.13 19.28 19.06
N MET A 198 2.28 20.39 19.78
CA MET A 198 2.88 21.61 19.24
C MET A 198 4.32 21.37 18.80
N ARG A 199 5.09 20.57 19.55
CA ARG A 199 6.44 20.17 19.18
C ARG A 199 6.48 19.33 17.91
N LEU A 200 5.62 18.30 17.80
CA LEU A 200 5.51 17.46 16.61
C LEU A 200 5.07 18.26 15.38
N PHE A 201 4.08 19.15 15.52
CA PHE A 201 3.71 20.09 14.45
C PHE A 201 4.86 21.02 14.07
N GLY A 202 5.70 21.41 15.02
CA GLY A 202 6.92 22.16 14.77
C GLY A 202 7.87 21.43 13.81
N PHE A 203 8.11 20.13 14.02
CA PHE A 203 8.93 19.31 13.14
C PHE A 203 8.35 19.25 11.72
N VAL A 204 7.06 18.93 11.60
CA VAL A 204 6.36 18.84 10.29
C VAL A 204 6.38 20.18 9.55
N LYS A 205 6.05 21.28 10.24
CA LYS A 205 5.99 22.62 9.64
C LYS A 205 7.35 23.11 9.16
N ASN A 206 8.40 22.87 9.96
CA ASN A 206 9.76 23.32 9.65
C ASN A 206 10.55 22.32 8.80
N ARG A 207 9.98 21.15 8.49
CA ARG A 207 10.63 20.03 7.77
C ARG A 207 11.94 19.61 8.44
N LEU A 208 11.90 19.53 9.76
CA LEU A 208 13.02 19.06 10.57
C LEU A 208 12.67 17.66 11.07
N ALA A 209 13.48 16.68 10.70
CA ALA A 209 13.32 15.32 11.21
C ALA A 209 13.65 15.31 12.72
N PRO A 210 12.78 14.73 13.57
CA PRO A 210 13.12 14.45 14.96
C PRO A 210 14.38 13.58 15.05
N HIS A 211 15.12 13.74 16.14
CA HIS A 211 16.21 12.82 16.44
C HIS A 211 15.65 11.48 16.90
N LEU A 212 16.20 10.39 16.37
CA LEU A 212 15.86 9.05 16.83
C LEU A 212 16.28 8.87 18.29
N SER A 213 15.36 8.34 19.10
CA SER A 213 15.55 8.05 20.52
C SER A 213 15.15 6.60 20.81
N PRO A 214 15.71 5.96 21.86
CA PRO A 214 15.29 4.62 22.26
C PRO A 214 13.79 4.56 22.60
N PRO A 215 13.09 3.45 22.29
CA PRO A 215 11.67 3.32 22.57
C PRO A 215 11.38 3.27 24.08
N PRO A 216 10.24 3.84 24.53
CA PRO A 216 9.79 3.73 25.90
C PRO A 216 9.08 2.39 26.15
N ASP A 217 9.70 1.51 26.95
CA ASP A 217 9.17 0.23 27.49
C ASP A 217 8.09 -0.44 26.61
N LEU A 218 8.47 -0.78 25.36
CA LEU A 218 7.62 -1.49 24.41
C LEU A 218 8.07 -2.94 24.31
N PRO A 219 7.13 -3.89 24.25
CA PRO A 219 7.43 -5.29 23.94
C PRO A 219 8.18 -5.44 22.61
N GLN A 220 9.09 -6.41 22.54
CA GLN A 220 9.95 -6.64 21.38
C GLN A 220 9.18 -6.99 20.09
N ASP A 221 8.06 -7.71 20.21
CA ASP A 221 7.16 -8.00 19.09
C ASP A 221 6.46 -6.75 18.55
N VAL A 222 6.09 -5.80 19.41
CA VAL A 222 5.56 -4.49 19.01
C VAL A 222 6.64 -3.66 18.33
N LEU A 223 7.87 -3.65 18.83
CA LEU A 223 9.00 -2.96 18.19
C LEU A 223 9.32 -3.54 16.81
N LEU A 224 9.24 -4.87 16.68
CA LEU A 224 9.41 -5.55 15.41
C LEU A 224 8.31 -5.19 14.40
N LEU A 225 7.05 -5.12 14.86
CA LEU A 225 5.92 -4.67 14.05
C LEU A 225 6.08 -3.21 13.62
N VAL A 226 6.54 -2.32 14.53
CA VAL A 226 6.84 -0.92 14.21
C VAL A 226 7.92 -0.85 13.12
N LEU A 227 9.04 -1.56 13.28
CA LEU A 227 10.10 -1.58 12.26
C LEU A 227 9.59 -2.10 10.92
N LEU A 228 8.78 -3.16 10.90
CA LEU A 228 8.17 -3.67 9.67
C LEU A 228 7.28 -2.61 9.00
N ASN A 229 6.51 -1.85 9.77
CA ASN A 229 5.71 -0.75 9.24
C ASN A 229 6.59 0.38 8.67
N ILE A 230 7.67 0.76 9.35
CA ILE A 230 8.64 1.75 8.84
C ILE A 230 9.26 1.27 7.52
N ILE A 231 9.65 0.00 7.43
CA ILE A 231 10.16 -0.59 6.18
C ILE A 231 9.14 -0.47 5.04
N GLN A 232 7.86 -0.72 5.31
CA GLN A 232 6.80 -0.59 4.31
C GLN A 232 6.63 0.86 3.83
N VAL A 233 6.72 1.84 4.73
CA VAL A 233 6.66 3.27 4.39
C VAL A 233 7.87 3.66 3.54
N VAL A 234 9.07 3.29 3.98
CA VAL A 234 10.33 3.61 3.28
C VAL A 234 10.37 2.99 1.87
N THR A 235 9.85 1.78 1.70
CA THR A 235 9.89 1.06 0.42
C THR A 235 8.63 1.25 -0.42
N ALA A 236 7.77 2.22 -0.07
CA ALA A 236 6.52 2.49 -0.77
C ALA A 236 6.74 2.91 -2.23
N ASP A 237 7.85 3.58 -2.53
CA ASP A 237 8.24 4.03 -3.87
C ASP A 237 8.88 2.92 -4.73
N GLU A 238 8.89 1.67 -4.25
CA GLU A 238 9.48 0.51 -4.92
C GLU A 238 11.01 0.60 -5.10
N ALA A 239 11.67 1.38 -4.24
CA ALA A 239 13.12 1.50 -4.18
C ALA A 239 13.61 1.52 -2.72
N ILE A 240 14.93 1.45 -2.56
CA ILE A 240 15.58 1.73 -1.29
C ILE A 240 16.98 2.29 -1.54
N SER A 241 17.20 3.52 -1.10
CA SER A 241 18.48 4.22 -1.18
C SER A 241 19.42 3.83 -0.05
N TYR A 242 20.71 4.15 -0.20
CA TYR A 242 21.70 3.96 0.87
C TYR A 242 21.33 4.73 2.15
N LYS A 243 20.78 5.95 2.00
CA LYS A 243 20.31 6.78 3.11
C LYS A 243 19.19 6.08 3.88
N GLU A 244 18.24 5.49 3.17
CA GLU A 244 17.13 4.73 3.73
C GLU A 244 17.58 3.44 4.41
N GLN A 245 18.50 2.69 3.81
CA GLN A 245 19.09 1.52 4.46
C GLN A 245 19.81 1.88 5.77
N THR A 246 20.58 2.97 5.76
CA THR A 246 21.26 3.48 6.96
C THR A 246 20.27 3.88 8.03
N TYR A 247 19.21 4.60 7.65
CA TYR A 247 18.13 5.00 8.56
C TYR A 247 17.43 3.78 9.18
N LEU A 248 17.05 2.78 8.39
CA LEU A 248 16.42 1.56 8.88
C LEU A 248 17.34 0.78 9.83
N GLY A 249 18.65 0.76 9.56
CA GLY A 249 19.64 0.20 10.48
C GLY A 249 19.66 0.94 11.83
N GLN A 250 19.65 2.27 11.82
CA GLN A 250 19.56 3.06 13.05
C GLN A 250 18.26 2.79 13.83
N VAL A 251 17.13 2.66 13.14
CA VAL A 251 15.85 2.32 13.78
C VAL A 251 15.89 0.90 14.36
N ALA A 252 16.51 -0.05 13.68
CA ALA A 252 16.72 -1.40 14.21
C ALA A 252 17.60 -1.38 15.46
N ASP A 253 18.68 -0.60 15.45
CA ASP A 253 19.64 -0.48 16.56
C ASP A 253 18.98 0.12 17.81
N ILE A 254 18.25 1.23 17.69
CA ILE A 254 17.57 1.86 18.85
C ILE A 254 16.45 0.99 19.41
N CYS A 255 15.83 0.14 18.58
CA CYS A 255 14.81 -0.82 18.98
C CYS A 255 15.41 -2.16 19.47
N GLU A 256 16.75 -2.27 19.49
CA GLU A 256 17.48 -3.48 19.88
C GLU A 256 17.09 -4.73 19.07
N ILE A 257 16.72 -4.55 17.80
CA ILE A 257 16.32 -5.65 16.92
C ILE A 257 17.57 -6.47 16.54
N PRO A 258 17.58 -7.79 16.77
CA PRO A 258 18.74 -8.62 16.45
C PRO A 258 19.10 -8.56 14.96
N THR A 259 20.41 -8.48 14.65
CA THR A 259 20.91 -8.41 13.26
C THR A 259 20.36 -9.51 12.35
N PRO A 260 20.21 -10.79 12.77
CA PRO A 260 19.60 -11.81 11.91
C PRO A 260 18.12 -11.51 11.58
N VAL A 261 17.37 -10.94 12.53
CA VAL A 261 15.97 -10.56 12.34
C VAL A 261 15.89 -9.37 11.38
N PHE A 262 16.70 -8.33 11.59
CA PHE A 262 16.76 -7.18 10.69
C PHE A 262 17.14 -7.60 9.27
N SER A 263 18.15 -8.47 9.12
CA SER A 263 18.58 -9.00 7.81
C SER A 263 17.46 -9.75 7.10
N ARG A 264 16.64 -10.52 7.84
CA ARG A 264 15.46 -11.20 7.30
C ARG A 264 14.39 -10.21 6.81
N LEU A 265 14.11 -9.14 7.57
CA LEU A 265 13.18 -8.09 7.15
C LEU A 265 13.65 -7.39 5.87
N MET A 266 14.94 -7.06 5.80
CA MET A 266 15.53 -6.44 4.62
C MET A 266 15.51 -7.36 3.40
N ALA A 267 15.73 -8.67 3.58
CA ALA A 267 15.61 -9.65 2.49
C ALA A 267 14.17 -9.71 1.96
N TRP A 268 13.17 -9.75 2.85
CA TRP A 268 11.75 -9.72 2.47
C TRP A 268 11.38 -8.42 1.74
N ALA A 269 11.87 -7.26 2.20
CA ALA A 269 11.62 -5.97 1.56
C ALA A 269 12.22 -5.91 0.15
N ASN A 270 13.48 -6.34 -0.01
CA ASN A 270 14.16 -6.39 -1.31
C ASN A 270 13.48 -7.36 -2.29
N GLN A 271 12.99 -8.52 -1.81
CA GLN A 271 12.20 -9.44 -2.62
C GLN A 271 10.93 -8.76 -3.14
N GLY A 272 10.20 -8.04 -2.28
CA GLY A 272 9.00 -7.29 -2.65
C GLY A 272 9.30 -6.20 -3.68
N ILE A 273 10.37 -5.43 -3.48
CA ILE A 273 10.86 -4.42 -4.43
C ILE A 273 11.17 -5.05 -5.79
N ALA A 274 11.91 -6.16 -5.82
CA ALA A 274 12.28 -6.84 -7.06
C ALA A 274 11.04 -7.35 -7.81
N TRP A 275 10.11 -8.00 -7.10
CA TRP A 275 8.84 -8.47 -7.65
C TRP A 275 8.02 -7.31 -8.23
N LYS A 276 7.82 -6.22 -7.48
CA LYS A 276 7.10 -5.03 -7.96
C LYS A 276 7.76 -4.42 -9.20
N ASN A 277 9.10 -4.37 -9.25
CA ASN A 277 9.82 -3.81 -10.39
C ASN A 277 9.70 -4.67 -11.66
N ASN A 278 9.56 -6.00 -11.52
CA ASN A 278 9.40 -6.91 -12.66
C ASN A 278 8.13 -6.64 -13.47
N LYS A 279 7.09 -6.03 -12.87
CA LYS A 279 5.84 -5.68 -13.58
C LYS A 279 6.06 -4.72 -14.75
N ASN A 280 7.09 -3.87 -14.70
CA ASN A 280 7.40 -2.92 -15.78
C ASN A 280 7.70 -3.67 -17.11
N GLY A 281 8.33 -4.84 -17.03
CA GLY A 281 8.57 -5.70 -18.19
C GLY A 281 7.29 -6.30 -18.78
N LEU A 282 6.30 -6.60 -17.93
CA LEU A 282 4.99 -7.08 -18.37
C LEU A 282 4.20 -5.97 -19.06
N ILE A 283 4.12 -4.80 -18.43
CA ILE A 283 3.42 -3.62 -18.94
C ILE A 283 3.93 -3.21 -20.32
N THR A 284 5.25 -3.17 -20.50
CA THR A 284 5.88 -2.76 -21.78
C THR A 284 5.69 -3.78 -22.90
N ARG A 285 5.47 -5.06 -22.57
CA ARG A 285 5.34 -6.17 -23.54
C ARG A 285 3.90 -6.65 -23.69
N VAL A 286 2.93 -5.80 -23.37
CA VAL A 286 1.49 -6.09 -23.51
C VAL A 286 1.18 -6.68 -24.88
N ARG A 287 0.35 -7.74 -24.90
CA ARG A 287 -0.12 -8.39 -26.13
C ARG A 287 -1.63 -8.56 -26.10
N ARG A 288 -2.31 -7.97 -27.08
CA ARG A 288 -3.76 -8.05 -27.25
C ARG A 288 -4.14 -8.84 -28.50
N THR A 289 -5.30 -9.48 -28.48
CA THR A 289 -5.94 -10.02 -29.69
C THR A 289 -6.55 -8.86 -30.49
N GLY A 290 -6.27 -8.81 -31.80
CA GLY A 290 -6.84 -7.83 -32.72
C GLY A 290 -8.35 -7.92 -32.83
#